data_AF-A0A7W7RSH5-F1
#
_entry.id   AF-A0A7W7RSH5-F1
#
_cell.length_a   1.000
_cell.length_b   1.000
_cell.length_c   1.000
_cell.angle_alpha   90.00
_cell.angle_beta   90.00
_cell.angle_gamma   90.00
#
_symmetry.space_group_name_H-M   'P 1'
#
loop_
_entity.id
_entity.type
_entity.pdbx_description
1 polymer ?
#
loop_
_entity_poly.entity_id
_entity_poly.type
_entity_poly.pdbx_seq_one_letter_code
_entity_poly.pdbx_strand_id
1 'polypeptide(L)'
;MTRSEFDDIRAHIDAEADHPGDLLRVARSLLSDLEDARMREATLRSYYLRLLTAARATVAAEAAGYPEPLTFLTDELAKRGQLPATEDEVNRILADAHTAAALLACLEQAPTSPPGNGPRTRRCAGTSRSLPR
;
A
#
# COMPACT_ATOMS: atom_id res chain seq x y z
N MET A 1 -2.16 -0.90 -6.93
CA MET A 1 -1.29 -0.25 -7.92
C MET A 1 -2.00 -0.29 -9.25
N THR A 2 -2.57 0.85 -9.65
CA THR A 2 -3.34 0.96 -10.89
C THR A 2 -2.38 0.99 -12.08
N ARG A 3 -2.86 0.49 -13.22
CA ARG A 3 -2.13 0.41 -14.49
C ARG A 3 -1.56 1.75 -14.98
N SER A 4 -2.05 2.87 -14.42
CA SER A 4 -1.67 4.24 -14.71
C SER A 4 -0.23 4.59 -14.33
N GLU A 5 0.22 4.23 -13.13
CA GLU A 5 1.56 4.65 -12.65
C GLU A 5 2.69 4.01 -13.47
N PHE A 6 2.47 2.76 -13.93
CA PHE A 6 3.42 2.08 -14.81
C PHE A 6 3.46 2.70 -16.21
N ASP A 7 2.33 3.22 -16.70
CA ASP A 7 2.27 3.90 -17.99
C ASP A 7 2.88 5.31 -17.90
N ASP A 8 2.75 5.99 -16.75
CA ASP A 8 3.44 7.26 -16.46
C ASP A 8 4.96 7.08 -16.39
N ILE A 9 5.43 6.00 -15.74
CA ILE A 9 6.86 5.64 -15.70
C ILE A 9 7.37 5.34 -17.12
N ARG A 10 6.61 4.62 -17.95
CA ARG A 10 6.98 4.36 -19.35
C ARG A 10 7.02 5.63 -20.18
N ALA A 11 6.01 6.49 -20.06
CA ALA A 11 5.96 7.76 -20.79
C ALA A 11 7.13 8.68 -20.40
N HIS A 12 7.51 8.69 -19.12
CA HIS A 12 8.68 9.44 -18.64
C HIS A 12 10.00 8.87 -19.17
N ILE A 13 10.16 7.54 -19.16
CA ILE A 13 11.33 6.87 -19.74
C ILE A 13 11.43 7.15 -21.24
N ASP A 14 10.34 7.02 -21.99
CA ASP A 14 10.31 7.26 -23.44
C ASP A 14 10.59 8.74 -23.80
N ALA A 15 10.28 9.68 -22.91
CA ALA A 15 10.51 11.11 -23.10
C ALA A 15 11.94 11.58 -22.77
N GLU A 16 12.64 10.94 -21.83
CA GLU A 16 14.03 11.30 -21.43
C GLU A 16 15.12 10.43 -22.09
N ALA A 17 14.76 9.39 -22.85
CA ALA A 17 15.70 8.39 -23.38
C ALA A 17 16.44 8.77 -24.68
N ASP A 18 16.79 10.04 -24.88
CA ASP A 18 17.60 10.43 -26.07
C ASP A 18 19.10 10.07 -25.91
N HIS A 19 19.58 9.83 -24.68
CA HIS A 19 20.97 9.44 -24.42
C HIS A 19 21.10 8.32 -23.36
N PRO A 20 22.05 7.36 -23.52
CA PRO A 20 22.22 6.24 -22.59
C PRO A 20 22.60 6.65 -21.15
N GLY A 21 23.13 7.87 -20.97
CA GLY A 21 23.39 8.45 -19.65
C GLY A 21 22.12 8.80 -18.88
N ASP A 22 21.06 9.21 -19.58
CA ASP A 22 19.78 9.57 -18.95
C ASP A 22 19.03 8.32 -18.47
N LEU A 23 19.08 7.23 -19.24
CA LEU A 23 18.53 5.94 -18.81
C LEU A 23 19.18 5.41 -17.52
N LEU A 24 20.50 5.56 -17.37
CA LEU A 24 21.21 5.17 -16.14
C LEU A 24 20.85 6.07 -14.96
N ARG A 25 20.61 7.36 -15.20
CA ARG A 25 20.15 8.33 -14.19
C ARG A 25 18.75 7.98 -13.70
N VAL A 26 17.80 7.74 -14.62
CA VAL A 26 16.44 7.32 -14.30
C VAL A 26 16.44 5.99 -13.55
N ALA A 27 17.19 4.99 -14.03
CA ALA A 27 17.28 3.69 -13.36
C ALA A 27 17.81 3.79 -11.91
N ARG A 28 18.78 4.69 -11.66
CA ARG A 28 19.31 4.94 -10.32
C ARG A 28 18.29 5.61 -9.40
N SER A 29 17.53 6.58 -9.92
CA SER A 29 16.44 7.22 -9.18
C SER A 29 15.39 6.20 -8.77
N LEU A 30 14.90 5.41 -9.73
CA LEU A 30 13.88 4.38 -9.47
C LEU A 30 14.37 3.32 -8.49
N LEU A 31 15.66 2.94 -8.53
CA LEU A 31 16.24 2.02 -7.56
C LEU A 31 16.26 2.63 -6.16
N SER A 32 16.66 3.90 -6.03
CA SER A 32 16.63 4.62 -4.74
C SER A 32 15.21 4.70 -4.17
N ASP A 33 14.23 5.06 -5.00
CA ASP A 33 12.83 5.15 -4.61
C ASP A 33 12.30 3.79 -4.13
N LEU A 34 12.70 2.70 -4.80
CA LEU A 34 12.35 1.33 -4.42
C LEU A 34 12.97 0.93 -3.08
N GLU A 35 14.24 1.27 -2.85
CA GLU A 35 14.93 1.01 -1.59
C GLU A 35 14.26 1.77 -0.44
N ASP A 36 13.91 3.04 -0.65
CA ASP A 36 13.19 3.85 0.32
C ASP A 36 11.78 3.33 0.59
N ALA A 37 11.07 2.87 -0.44
CA ALA A 37 9.77 2.24 -0.28
C ALA A 37 9.87 0.93 0.53
N ARG A 38 10.88 0.10 0.27
CA ARG A 38 11.14 -1.13 1.03
C ARG A 38 11.50 -0.86 2.48
N MET A 39 12.32 0.15 2.74
CA MET A 39 12.68 0.51 4.11
C MET A 39 11.45 0.99 4.91
N ARG A 40 10.61 1.82 4.27
CA ARG A 40 9.33 2.25 4.85
C ARG A 40 8.40 1.07 5.10
N GLU A 41 8.26 0.15 4.14
CA GLU A 41 7.47 -1.07 4.31
C GLU A 41 7.96 -1.91 5.49
N ALA A 42 9.27 -2.20 5.55
CA ALA A 42 9.86 -3.00 6.62
C ALA A 42 9.62 -2.36 8.00
N THR A 43 9.74 -1.04 8.08
CA THR A 43 9.47 -0.27 9.30
C THR A 43 8.00 -0.37 9.70
N LEU A 44 7.07 -0.19 8.76
CA LEU A 44 5.64 -0.32 9.01
C LEU A 44 5.26 -1.73 9.43
N ARG A 45 5.80 -2.77 8.78
CA ARG A 45 5.55 -4.17 9.15
C ARG A 45 6.02 -4.47 10.56
N SER A 46 7.22 -4.00 10.94
CA SER A 46 7.73 -4.14 12.30
C SER A 46 6.82 -3.44 13.30
N TYR A 47 6.36 -2.24 12.98
CA TYR A 47 5.43 -1.48 13.80
C TYR A 47 4.09 -2.21 14.00
N TYR A 48 3.41 -2.58 12.93
CA TYR A 48 2.11 -3.26 13.01
C TYR A 48 2.21 -4.62 13.69
N LEU A 49 3.33 -5.34 13.53
CA LEU A 49 3.56 -6.58 14.26
C LEU A 49 3.61 -6.36 15.77
N ARG A 50 4.28 -5.30 16.25
CA ARG A 50 4.31 -4.96 17.67
C ARG A 50 2.93 -4.58 18.19
N LEU A 51 2.18 -3.77 17.43
CA LEU A 51 0.81 -3.37 17.80
C LEU A 51 -0.11 -4.59 17.89
N LEU A 52 -0.04 -5.50 16.91
CA LEU A 52 -0.81 -6.75 16.91
C LEU A 52 -0.44 -7.64 18.10
N THR A 53 0.85 -7.73 18.45
CA THR A 53 1.30 -8.48 19.62
C THR A 53 0.75 -7.88 20.91
N ALA A 54 0.79 -6.55 21.06
CA ALA A 54 0.22 -5.87 22.23
C ALA A 54 -1.32 -6.04 22.34
N ALA A 55 -2.03 -5.98 21.21
CA ALA A 55 -3.47 -6.26 21.17
C ALA A 55 -3.78 -7.71 21.58
N ARG A 56 -2.99 -8.68 21.11
CA ARG A 56 -3.13 -10.09 21.54
C ARG A 56 -2.83 -10.28 23.03
N ALA A 57 -1.80 -9.60 23.55
CA ALA A 57 -1.47 -9.62 24.97
C ALA A 57 -2.61 -9.03 25.82
N THR A 58 -3.24 -7.96 25.35
CA THR A 58 -4.41 -7.34 25.98
C THR A 58 -5.56 -8.34 26.10
N VAL A 59 -5.92 -9.03 25.02
CA VAL A 59 -6.99 -10.05 25.02
C VAL A 59 -6.66 -11.22 25.96
N ALA A 60 -5.41 -11.68 25.96
CA ALA A 60 -4.98 -12.75 26.84
C ALA A 60 -5.01 -12.34 28.33
N ALA A 61 -4.60 -11.09 28.63
CA ALA A 61 -4.62 -10.53 29.96
C ALA A 61 -6.05 -10.39 30.49
N GLU A 62 -6.98 -9.91 29.64
CA GLU A 62 -8.41 -9.83 29.95
C GLU A 62 -8.98 -11.21 30.27
N ALA A 63 -8.71 -12.21 29.43
CA ALA A 63 -9.15 -13.59 29.65
C ALA A 63 -8.58 -14.20 30.95
N ALA A 64 -7.40 -13.76 31.38
CA ALA A 64 -6.76 -14.17 32.63
C ALA A 64 -7.20 -13.37 33.86
N GLY A 65 -8.10 -12.38 33.71
CA GLY A 65 -8.57 -11.55 34.81
C GLY A 65 -7.54 -10.55 35.34
N TYR A 66 -6.59 -10.11 34.50
CA TYR A 66 -5.67 -9.04 34.89
C TYR A 66 -6.45 -7.74 35.17
N PRO A 67 -6.03 -6.96 36.18
CA PRO A 67 -6.74 -5.73 36.56
C PRO A 67 -6.65 -4.62 35.51
N GLU A 68 -5.56 -4.57 34.75
CA GLU A 68 -5.34 -3.58 33.68
C GLU A 68 -4.89 -4.27 32.38
N PRO A 69 -5.81 -4.92 31.64
CA PRO A 69 -5.45 -5.64 30.41
C PRO A 69 -4.90 -4.73 29.31
N LEU A 70 -5.38 -3.49 29.26
CA LEU A 70 -5.03 -2.50 28.23
C LEU A 70 -3.60 -1.97 28.33
N THR A 71 -2.89 -2.22 29.44
CA THR A 71 -1.55 -1.68 29.69
C THR A 71 -0.57 -2.01 28.56
N PHE A 72 -0.67 -3.19 27.94
CA PHE A 72 0.19 -3.56 26.81
C PHE A 72 -0.06 -2.70 25.57
N LEU A 73 -1.32 -2.45 25.23
CA LEU A 73 -1.69 -1.64 24.08
C LEU A 73 -1.39 -0.16 24.33
N THR A 74 -1.70 0.33 25.53
CA THR A 74 -1.42 1.71 25.94
C THR A 74 0.08 2.01 25.90
N ASP A 75 0.93 1.12 26.41
CA ASP A 75 2.39 1.29 26.37
C ASP A 75 2.94 1.34 24.93
N GLU A 76 2.49 0.45 24.05
CA GLU A 76 2.95 0.45 22.65
C GLU A 76 2.52 1.70 21.86
N LEU A 77 1.32 2.24 22.13
CA LEU A 77 0.85 3.50 21.55
C LEU A 77 1.58 4.72 22.16
N ALA A 78 1.82 4.70 23.48
CA ALA A 78 2.52 5.77 24.19
C ALA A 78 3.94 5.99 23.66
N LYS A 79 4.69 4.90 23.42
CA LYS A 79 6.05 4.93 22.84
C LYS A 79 6.16 5.71 21.53
N ARG A 80 5.03 5.95 20.85
CA ARG A 80 4.96 6.60 19.54
C ARG A 80 4.17 7.90 19.57
N GLY A 81 3.69 8.34 20.73
CA GLY A 81 2.84 9.52 20.85
C GLY A 81 1.50 9.37 20.13
N GLN A 82 0.95 8.16 20.08
CA GLN A 82 -0.30 7.84 19.39
C GLN A 82 -1.48 7.62 20.34
N LEU A 83 -1.31 7.95 21.61
CA LEU A 83 -2.42 7.98 22.55
C LEU A 83 -3.22 9.27 22.33
N PRO A 84 -4.55 9.16 22.14
CA PRO A 84 -5.41 10.34 22.07
C PRO A 84 -5.30 11.15 23.36
N ALA A 85 -5.09 12.45 23.24
CA ALA A 85 -4.96 13.36 24.37
C ALA A 85 -6.32 13.85 24.87
N THR A 86 -7.34 13.87 24.00
CA THR A 86 -8.68 14.39 24.32
C THR A 86 -9.79 13.50 23.78
N GLU A 87 -10.97 13.59 24.38
CA GLU A 87 -12.16 12.87 23.92
C GLU A 87 -12.58 13.30 22.50
N ASP A 88 -12.39 14.57 22.14
CA ASP A 88 -12.61 15.06 20.78
C ASP A 88 -11.70 14.38 19.75
N GLU A 89 -10.45 14.11 20.13
CA GLU A 89 -9.50 13.38 19.29
C GLU A 89 -9.91 11.93 19.11
N VAL A 90 -10.37 11.27 20.18
CA VAL A 90 -10.95 9.92 20.11
C VAL A 90 -12.12 9.89 19.12
N ASN A 91 -13.09 10.79 19.28
CA ASN A 91 -14.27 10.84 18.43
C ASN A 91 -13.92 11.10 16.95
N ARG A 92 -12.94 11.96 16.70
CA ARG A 92 -12.43 12.21 15.34
C ARG A 92 -11.79 10.96 14.74
N ILE A 93 -10.91 10.29 15.48
CA ILE A 93 -10.24 9.06 15.03
C ILE A 93 -11.28 7.98 14.69
N LEU A 94 -12.30 7.81 15.53
CA LEU A 94 -13.38 6.85 15.29
C LEU A 94 -14.21 7.22 14.06
N ALA A 95 -14.54 8.50 13.88
CA ALA A 95 -15.25 8.97 12.69
C ALA A 95 -14.44 8.75 11.41
N ASP A 96 -13.13 9.01 11.44
CA ASP A 96 -12.21 8.77 10.33
C ASP A 96 -12.11 7.27 10.01
N ALA A 97 -12.01 6.42 11.04
CA ALA A 97 -11.97 4.97 10.89
C ALA A 97 -13.27 4.43 10.26
N HIS A 98 -14.43 4.90 10.70
CA HIS A 98 -15.71 4.57 10.09
C HIS A 98 -15.79 5.01 8.64
N THR A 99 -15.35 6.24 8.33
CA THR A 99 -15.32 6.76 6.96
C THR A 99 -14.41 5.92 6.08
N ALA A 100 -13.20 5.58 6.54
CA ALA A 100 -12.27 4.74 5.80
C ALA A 100 -12.83 3.33 5.54
N ALA A 101 -13.47 2.72 6.53
CA ALA A 101 -14.13 1.42 6.37
C ALA A 101 -15.26 1.48 5.32
N ALA A 102 -16.07 2.54 5.33
CA ALA A 102 -17.11 2.74 4.32
C ALA A 102 -16.53 2.90 2.90
N LEU A 103 -15.45 3.68 2.76
CA LEU A 103 -14.77 3.85 1.48
C LEU A 103 -14.17 2.53 0.95
N LEU A 104 -13.54 1.73 1.82
CA LEU A 104 -13.03 0.41 1.45
C LEU A 104 -14.15 -0.51 0.97
N ALA A 105 -15.28 -0.55 1.69
CA ALA A 105 -16.44 -1.33 1.27
C ALA A 105 -16.99 -0.89 -0.10
N CYS A 106 -17.00 0.41 -0.40
CA CYS A 106 -17.39 0.91 -1.73
C CYS A 106 -16.41 0.48 -2.83
N LEU A 107 -15.10 0.44 -2.55
CA LEU A 107 -14.09 -0.02 -3.51
C LEU A 107 -14.21 -1.54 -3.77
N GLU A 108 -14.52 -2.33 -2.74
CA GLU A 108 -14.75 -3.77 -2.87
C GLU A 108 -16.06 -4.09 -3.62
N GLN A 109 -17.07 -3.23 -3.50
CA GLN A 109 -18.36 -3.35 -4.19
C GLN A 109 -18.35 -2.81 -5.62
N ALA A 110 -17.29 -2.11 -6.04
CA ALA A 110 -17.18 -1.61 -7.41
C ALA A 110 -17.32 -2.80 -8.39
N PRO A 111 -18.33 -2.80 -9.27
CA PRO A 111 -18.55 -3.93 -10.15
C PRO A 111 -17.32 -4.11 -11.05
N THR A 112 -16.67 -5.26 -10.95
CA THR A 112 -15.85 -5.79 -12.03
C THR A 112 -16.77 -5.89 -13.25
N SER A 113 -16.74 -4.87 -14.09
CA SER A 113 -17.50 -4.88 -15.35
C SER A 113 -17.13 -6.18 -16.07
N PRO A 114 -18.10 -7.05 -16.45
CA PRO A 114 -17.79 -8.15 -17.34
C PRO A 114 -17.21 -7.54 -18.61
N PRO A 115 -16.17 -8.13 -19.23
CA PRO A 115 -15.66 -7.61 -20.48
C PRO A 115 -16.82 -7.59 -21.48
N GLY A 116 -17.25 -6.38 -21.85
CA GLY A 116 -18.29 -6.18 -22.83
C GLY A 116 -17.90 -6.92 -24.11
N ASN A 117 -18.78 -7.80 -24.56
CA ASN A 117 -18.74 -8.39 -25.90
C ASN A 117 -18.95 -7.27 -26.94
N GLY A 118 -17.91 -6.48 -27.17
CA GLY A 118 -17.76 -5.59 -28.32
C GLY A 118 -17.17 -6.35 -29.51
N PRO A 119 -17.43 -5.90 -30.75
CA PRO A 119 -17.16 -6.67 -31.96
C PRO A 119 -15.66 -6.93 -32.14
N ARG A 120 -15.33 -8.20 -32.42
CA ARG A 120 -13.97 -8.73 -32.61
C ARG A 120 -13.19 -7.88 -33.61
N THR A 121 -12.33 -7.01 -33.11
CA THR A 121 -11.33 -6.31 -33.93
C THR A 121 -10.27 -7.31 -34.37
N ARG A 122 -9.95 -7.24 -35.66
CA ARG A 122 -9.13 -8.19 -36.41
C ARG A 122 -7.74 -8.35 -35.79
N ARG A 123 -7.27 -9.60 -35.77
CA ARG A 123 -5.87 -9.98 -35.49
C ARG A 123 -4.90 -9.03 -36.19
N CYS A 124 -4.11 -8.28 -35.42
CA CYS A 124 -2.84 -7.76 -35.92
C CYS A 124 -1.96 -8.96 -36.26
N ALA A 125 -1.65 -9.12 -37.55
CA ALA A 125 -0.69 -10.10 -38.02
C ALA A 125 0.69 -9.76 -37.44
N GLY A 126 1.23 -10.64 -36.59
CA GLY A 126 2.61 -10.56 -36.14
C GLY A 126 3.54 -10.79 -37.32
N THR A 127 4.44 -9.84 -37.56
CA THR A 127 5.61 -10.02 -38.41
C THR A 127 6.64 -10.88 -37.69
N SER A 128 6.58 -12.19 -37.87
CA SER A 128 7.69 -13.08 -37.52
C SER A 128 8.85 -12.86 -38.49
N ARG A 129 9.94 -12.26 -38.02
CA ARG A 129 11.25 -12.36 -38.70
C ARG A 129 12.02 -13.52 -38.07
N SER A 130 12.32 -14.53 -38.89
CA SER A 130 13.31 -15.57 -38.58
C SER A 130 14.71 -15.04 -38.87
N LEU A 131 15.67 -15.29 -37.97
CA LEU A 131 17.09 -15.03 -38.20
C LEU A 131 17.73 -16.25 -38.90
N PRO A 132 18.57 -16.05 -39.93
CA PRO A 132 19.36 -17.13 -40.51
C PRO A 132 20.54 -17.50 -39.59
N ARG A 133 20.89 -18.80 -39.59
CA ARG A 133 22.10 -19.33 -38.96
C ARG A 133 23.35 -18.99 -39.77
#